data_AF-A0A258CJ27-F1
#
_entry.id   AF-A0A258CJ27-F1
#
_cell.length_a   1.000
_cell.length_b   1.000
_cell.length_c   1.000
_cell.angle_alpha   90.00
_cell.angle_beta   90.00
_cell.angle_gamma   90.00
#
_symmetry.space_group_name_H-M   'P 1'
#
loop_
_entity.id
_entity.type
_entity.pdbx_description
1 polymer ?
#
loop_
_entity_poly.entity_id
_entity_poly.type
_entity_poly.pdbx_seq_one_letter_code
_entity_poly.pdbx_strand_id
1 'polypeptide(L)'
;NLGLLDAAVLAEVLLAALKRGMPPGDLRVLARFERRRMPHNLAMMAAMESFERLFQADNLPLRWLRNTGLKGVEALPQAKALFVRQALGLTGDLPELARP
;
A
#
# COMPACT_ATOMS: atom_id res chain seq x y z
N ASN A 1 -8.04 5.47 -2.32
CA ASN A 1 -6.85 6.33 -2.22
C ASN A 1 -5.62 5.81 -2.96
N LEU A 2 -5.39 4.48 -3.04
CA LEU A 2 -4.20 3.92 -3.70
C LEU A 2 -4.01 4.35 -5.16
N GLY A 3 -5.07 4.34 -5.97
CA GLY A 3 -4.98 4.78 -7.38
C GLY A 3 -4.65 6.27 -7.56
N LEU A 4 -5.07 7.15 -6.64
CA LEU A 4 -4.71 8.57 -6.65
C LEU A 4 -3.23 8.77 -6.28
N LEU A 5 -2.75 7.98 -5.31
CA LEU A 5 -1.35 7.96 -4.90
C LEU A 5 -0.46 7.40 -6.03
N ASP A 6 -0.91 6.36 -6.73
CA ASP A 6 -0.24 5.82 -7.93
C ASP A 6 -0.17 6.88 -9.05
N ALA A 7 -1.27 7.60 -9.31
CA ALA A 7 -1.30 8.67 -10.29
C ALA A 7 -0.33 9.82 -9.94
N ALA A 8 -0.25 10.21 -8.66
CA ALA A 8 0.69 11.23 -8.19
C ALA A 8 2.16 10.80 -8.36
N VAL A 9 2.50 9.56 -8.00
CA VAL A 9 3.86 9.02 -8.18
C VAL A 9 4.20 8.88 -9.67
N LEU A 10 3.25 8.47 -10.50
CA LEU A 10 3.44 8.41 -11.95
C LEU A 10 3.71 9.81 -12.52
N ALA A 11 2.92 10.80 -12.14
CA ALA A 11 3.12 12.19 -12.57
C ALA A 11 4.52 12.70 -12.19
N GLU A 12 4.98 12.44 -10.97
CA GLU A 12 6.32 12.81 -10.50
C GLU A 12 7.43 12.17 -11.35
N VAL A 13 7.32 10.86 -11.63
CA VAL A 13 8.29 10.12 -12.45
C VAL A 13 8.33 10.63 -13.89
N LEU A 14 7.17 10.91 -14.49
CA LEU A 14 7.07 11.42 -15.86
C LEU A 14 7.61 12.85 -15.97
N LEU A 15 7.25 13.74 -15.04
CA LEU A 15 7.77 15.11 -15.01
C LEU A 15 9.30 15.13 -14.85
N ALA A 16 9.83 14.24 -14.02
CA ALA A 16 11.27 14.11 -13.82
C ALA A 16 12.00 13.51 -15.04
N ALA A 17 11.32 12.73 -15.89
CA ALA A 17 11.85 12.23 -17.16
C ALA A 17 11.84 13.33 -18.24
N LEU A 18 10.73 14.06 -18.36
CA LEU A 18 10.59 15.19 -19.29
C LEU A 18 11.65 16.27 -19.03
N LYS A 19 11.89 16.63 -17.76
CA LYS A 19 12.96 17.58 -17.37
C LYS A 19 14.36 17.13 -17.77
N ARG A 20 14.58 15.83 -17.95
CA ARG A 20 15.87 15.23 -18.36
C ARG A 20 15.94 14.93 -19.86
N GLY A 21 14.92 15.31 -20.64
CA GLY A 21 14.84 15.01 -22.07
C GLY A 21 14.62 13.52 -22.38
N MET A 22 14.21 12.72 -21.40
CA MET A 22 13.90 11.30 -21.63
C MET A 22 12.46 11.15 -22.12
N PRO A 23 12.20 10.21 -23.05
CA PRO A 23 10.84 9.96 -23.50
C PRO A 23 10.00 9.38 -22.35
N PRO A 24 8.76 9.84 -22.16
CA PRO A 24 7.91 9.38 -21.05
C PRO A 24 7.54 7.90 -21.14
N GLY A 25 7.58 7.31 -22.35
CA GLY A 25 7.37 5.88 -22.58
C GLY A 25 8.63 5.01 -22.42
N ASP A 26 9.77 5.56 -22.00
CA ASP A 26 11.00 4.78 -21.80
C ASP A 26 10.79 3.74 -20.70
N LEU A 27 11.11 2.48 -20.99
CA LEU A 27 11.01 1.38 -20.03
C LEU A 27 11.79 1.63 -18.73
N ARG A 28 12.88 2.39 -18.77
CA ARG A 28 13.67 2.76 -17.59
C ARG A 28 12.94 3.76 -16.70
N VAL A 29 12.11 4.62 -17.29
CA VAL A 29 11.23 5.57 -16.58
C VAL A 29 10.08 4.81 -15.94
N LEU A 30 9.42 3.94 -16.70
CA LEU A 30 8.31 3.11 -16.21
C LEU A 30 8.73 2.09 -15.14
N ALA A 31 9.90 1.45 -15.30
CA ALA A 31 10.45 0.54 -14.29
C ALA A 31 10.75 1.25 -12.96
N ARG A 32 11.05 2.55 -12.98
CA ARG A 32 11.24 3.35 -11.76
C ARG A 32 9.93 3.60 -11.03
N PHE A 33 8.86 3.88 -11.78
CA PHE A 33 7.51 3.96 -11.22
C PHE A 33 7.10 2.60 -10.62
N GLU A 34 7.25 1.53 -11.38
CA GLU A 34 6.89 0.17 -10.97
C GLU A 34 7.64 -0.25 -9.69
N ARG A 35 8.96 -0.05 -9.61
CA ARG A 35 9.74 -0.34 -8.39
C ARG A 35 9.29 0.43 -7.15
N ARG A 36 8.84 1.68 -7.30
CA ARG A 36 8.37 2.50 -6.16
C ARG A 36 7.00 2.05 -5.65
N ARG A 37 6.16 1.44 -6.49
CA ARG A 37 4.74 1.16 -6.16
C ARG A 37 4.40 -0.31 -6.03
N MET A 38 5.06 -1.18 -6.80
CA MET A 38 4.80 -2.62 -6.81
C MET A 38 4.86 -3.24 -5.41
N PRO A 39 5.88 -2.99 -4.55
CA PRO A 39 5.95 -3.64 -3.24
C PRO A 39 4.80 -3.24 -2.32
N HIS A 40 4.42 -1.96 -2.33
CA HIS A 40 3.34 -1.43 -1.49
C HIS A 40 1.97 -1.93 -1.96
N ASN A 41 1.73 -1.89 -3.27
CA ASN A 41 0.49 -2.36 -3.86
C ASN A 41 0.32 -3.87 -3.66
N LEU A 42 1.38 -4.68 -3.82
CA LEU A 42 1.33 -6.13 -3.58
C LEU A 42 1.03 -6.45 -2.12
N ALA A 43 1.69 -5.77 -1.18
CA ALA A 43 1.47 -5.99 0.26
C ALA A 43 0.03 -5.65 0.66
N MET A 44 -0.53 -4.58 0.12
CA MET A 44 -1.91 -4.19 0.38
C MET A 44 -2.91 -5.18 -0.22
N MET A 45 -2.68 -5.64 -1.45
CA MET A 45 -3.50 -6.68 -2.09
C MET A 45 -3.47 -7.98 -1.28
N ALA A 46 -2.29 -8.44 -0.89
CA ALA A 46 -2.12 -9.64 -0.07
C ALA A 46 -2.80 -9.52 1.30
N ALA A 47 -2.71 -8.34 1.92
CA ALA A 47 -3.41 -8.06 3.17
C ALA A 47 -4.93 -8.14 2.99
N MET A 48 -5.48 -7.47 1.96
CA MET A 48 -6.92 -7.49 1.68
C MET A 48 -7.43 -8.89 1.37
N GLU A 49 -6.72 -9.66 0.55
CA GLU A 49 -7.08 -11.05 0.25
C GLU A 49 -7.04 -11.93 1.51
N SER A 50 -6.03 -11.73 2.37
CA SER A 50 -5.92 -12.44 3.65
C SER A 50 -7.08 -12.10 4.59
N PHE A 51 -7.48 -10.83 4.65
CA PHE A 51 -8.65 -10.38 5.39
C PHE A 51 -9.92 -11.00 4.82
N GLU A 52 -10.12 -10.95 3.52
CA GLU A 52 -11.29 -11.55 2.86
C GLU A 52 -11.40 -13.05 3.18
N ARG A 53 -10.31 -13.80 3.02
CA ARG A 53 -10.25 -15.24 3.34
C ARG A 53 -10.50 -15.54 4.81
N LEU A 54 -9.92 -14.75 5.72
CA LEU A 54 -10.10 -14.92 7.16
C LEU A 54 -11.56 -14.67 7.59
N PHE A 55 -12.27 -13.78 6.93
CA PHE A 55 -13.64 -13.41 7.28
C PHE A 55 -14.71 -14.19 6.52
N GLN A 56 -14.43 -14.71 5.32
CA GLN A 56 -15.33 -15.59 4.57
C GLN A 56 -15.26 -17.06 5.01
N ALA A 57 -14.18 -17.48 5.67
CA ALA A 57 -14.05 -18.88 6.05
C ALA A 57 -14.86 -19.26 7.29
N ASP A 58 -15.72 -20.27 7.12
CA ASP A 58 -16.62 -20.78 8.17
C ASP A 58 -16.04 -21.93 9.02
N ASN A 59 -14.76 -22.28 8.85
CA ASN A 59 -14.17 -23.36 9.64
C ASN A 59 -13.84 -22.89 11.09
N LEU A 60 -13.89 -23.83 12.04
CA LEU A 60 -13.66 -23.56 13.47
C LEU A 60 -12.29 -22.87 13.75
N PRO A 61 -11.18 -23.29 13.13
CA PRO A 61 -9.86 -22.69 13.38
C PRO A 61 -9.76 -21.22 12.97
N LEU A 62 -10.32 -20.83 11.81
CA LEU A 62 -10.26 -19.44 11.35
C LEU A 62 -11.17 -18.52 12.16
N ARG A 63 -12.32 -19.03 12.63
CA ARG A 63 -13.16 -18.29 13.59
C ARG A 63 -12.47 -18.06 14.92
N TRP A 64 -11.77 -19.06 15.46
CA TRP A 64 -10.99 -18.90 16.68
C TRP A 64 -9.85 -17.90 16.49
N LEU A 65 -9.09 -18.02 15.40
CA LEU A 65 -8.00 -17.12 15.04
C LEU A 65 -8.47 -15.67 14.87
N ARG A 66 -9.62 -15.46 14.21
CA ARG A 66 -10.24 -14.13 14.07
C ARG A 66 -10.58 -13.53 15.43
N ASN A 67 -11.23 -14.30 16.31
CA ASN A 67 -11.69 -13.82 17.60
C ASN A 67 -10.53 -13.53 18.58
N THR A 68 -9.48 -14.35 18.59
CA THR A 68 -8.28 -14.10 19.40
C THR A 68 -7.41 -13.00 18.80
N GLY A 69 -7.27 -12.97 17.47
CA GLY A 69 -6.56 -11.91 16.77
C GLY A 69 -7.15 -10.53 17.01
N LEU A 70 -8.49 -10.38 16.93
CA LEU A 70 -9.16 -9.11 17.21
C LEU A 70 -8.93 -8.64 18.65
N LYS A 71 -9.03 -9.54 19.64
CA LYS A 71 -8.73 -9.22 21.04
C LYS A 71 -7.27 -8.80 21.25
N GLY A 72 -6.33 -9.44 20.54
CA GLY A 72 -4.90 -9.11 20.59
C GLY A 72 -4.59 -7.73 20.00
N VAL A 73 -5.22 -7.38 18.87
CA VAL A 73 -5.06 -6.05 18.24
C VAL A 73 -5.66 -4.95 19.13
N GLU A 74 -6.76 -5.23 19.81
CA GLU A 74 -7.42 -4.29 20.72
C GLU A 74 -6.58 -4.01 21.98
N ALA A 75 -5.80 -5.00 22.44
CA ALA A 75 -4.85 -4.84 23.54
C ALA A 75 -3.59 -4.01 23.18
N LEU A 76 -3.36 -3.71 21.90
CA LEU A 76 -2.16 -3.01 21.40
C LEU A 76 -2.53 -1.76 20.57
N PRO A 77 -3.11 -0.72 21.17
CA PRO A 77 -3.62 0.46 20.47
C PRO A 77 -2.54 1.23 19.68
N GLN A 78 -1.29 1.24 20.17
CA GLN A 78 -0.17 1.88 19.47
C GLN A 78 0.25 1.12 18.21
N ALA A 79 0.29 -0.21 18.27
CA ALA A 79 0.59 -1.05 17.09
C ALA A 79 -0.52 -0.95 16.04
N LYS A 80 -1.79 -0.90 16.47
CA LYS A 80 -2.94 -0.64 15.62
C LYS A 80 -2.83 0.70 14.90
N ALA A 81 -2.47 1.77 15.61
CA ALA A 81 -2.29 3.10 15.03
C ALA A 81 -1.17 3.14 13.97
N LEU A 82 -0.04 2.47 14.22
CA LEU A 82 1.05 2.34 13.26
C LEU A 82 0.62 1.57 12.00
N PHE A 83 -0.09 0.45 12.17
CA PHE A 83 -0.63 -0.34 11.06
C PHE A 83 -1.62 0.46 10.21
N VAL A 84 -2.52 1.22 10.83
CA VAL A 84 -3.48 2.08 10.13
C VAL A 84 -2.77 3.17 9.35
N ARG A 85 -1.77 3.85 9.94
CA ARG A 85 -0.96 4.86 9.22
C ARG A 85 -0.22 4.25 8.02
N GLN A 86 0.31 3.04 8.17
CA GLN A 86 0.96 2.31 7.09
C GLN A 86 -0.01 1.94 5.97
N ALA A 87 -1.21 1.43 6.32
CA ALA A 87 -2.25 1.06 5.35
C ALA A 87 -2.82 2.27 4.60
N LEU A 88 -2.84 3.44 5.25
CA LEU A 88 -3.22 4.71 4.61
C LEU A 88 -2.11 5.30 3.74
N GLY A 89 -0.93 4.68 3.67
CA GLY A 89 0.22 5.17 2.92
C GLY A 89 0.86 6.42 3.54
N LEU A 90 0.57 6.71 4.83
CA LEU A 90 1.06 7.88 5.56
C LEU A 90 2.45 7.66 6.19
N THR A 91 3.00 6.45 6.06
CA THR A 91 4.36 6.12 6.47
C THR A 91 5.12 5.54 5.26
N GLY A 92 6.02 6.34 4.69
CA GLY A 92 6.82 5.96 3.53
C GLY A 92 7.23 7.16 2.67
N ASP A 93 7.84 6.85 1.52
CA ASP A 93 8.29 7.80 0.50
C ASP A 93 7.08 8.41 -0.24
N LEU A 94 6.37 9.32 0.45
CA LEU A 94 5.23 10.06 -0.09
C LEU A 94 5.71 11.01 -1.20
N PRO A 95 5.12 10.93 -2.42
CA PRO A 95 5.42 11.89 -3.48
C PRO A 95 5.06 13.30 -2.99
N GLU A 96 5.81 14.31 -3.45
CA GLU A 96 5.60 15.70 -3.03
C GLU A 96 4.15 16.17 -3.20
N LEU A 97 3.49 15.71 -4.26
CA LEU A 97 2.09 16.04 -4.59
C LEU A 97 1.04 15.46 -3.61
N ALA A 98 1.41 14.49 -2.78
CA ALA A 98 0.51 13.84 -1.82
C ALA A 98 0.84 14.17 -0.35
N ARG A 99 1.77 15.10 -0.11
CA ARG A 99 2.05 15.60 1.24
C ARG A 99 0.93 16.59 1.64
N PRO A 100 0.43 16.52 2.89
CA PRO A 100 -0.63 17.41 3.38
C PRO A 100 -0.16 18.86 3.53
#